data_AF-A0A087TVE6-F1
#
_entry.id   AF-A0A087TVE6-F1
#
_cell.length_a   1.000
_cell.length_b   1.000
_cell.length_c   1.000
_cell.angle_alpha   90.00
_cell.angle_beta   90.00
_cell.angle_gamma   90.00
#
_symmetry.space_group_name_H-M   'P 1'
#
loop_
_entity.id
_entity.type
_entity.pdbx_description
1 polymer ?
#
loop_
_entity_poly.entity_id
_entity_poly.type
_entity_poly.pdbx_seq_one_letter_code
_entity_poly.pdbx_strand_id
1 'polypeptide(L)'
;MNSKRVIILLSQNYINDPFCMQIFRTAFASNLEERMWRIILIIEGELPPASELDQSLRAVIKSTKCLRFSQRLFWEMLRYAMPTSNVQRHTEDNPDVDLDIPLLN
;
A
#
# COMPACT_ATOMS: atom_id res chain seq x y z
N MET A 1 -9.35 -6.54 -12.75
CA MET A 1 -8.20 -6.86 -11.86
C MET A 1 -8.70 -7.05 -10.43
N ASN A 2 -8.65 -8.28 -9.91
CA ASN A 2 -9.21 -8.63 -8.59
C ASN A 2 -8.15 -8.62 -7.46
N SER A 3 -6.98 -8.02 -7.69
CA SER A 3 -5.93 -7.88 -6.66
C SER A 3 -6.30 -6.81 -5.64
N LYS A 4 -6.17 -7.14 -4.34
CA LYS A 4 -6.49 -6.24 -3.22
C LYS A 4 -5.33 -5.29 -2.84
N ARG A 5 -4.11 -5.67 -3.19
CA ARG A 5 -2.87 -4.87 -3.09
C ARG A 5 -2.01 -5.11 -4.33
N VAL A 6 -1.20 -4.12 -4.68
CA VAL A 6 -0.16 -4.22 -5.72
C VAL A 6 1.16 -3.97 -5.03
N ILE A 7 2.05 -4.98 -5.03
CA ILE A 7 3.39 -4.84 -4.48
C ILE A 7 4.32 -4.49 -5.64
N ILE A 8 5.06 -3.40 -5.51
CA ILE A 8 6.06 -2.99 -6.48
C ILE A 8 7.43 -3.08 -5.81
N LEU A 9 8.28 -3.97 -6.32
CA LEU A 9 9.65 -4.13 -5.87
C LEU A 9 10.55 -3.23 -6.73
N LEU A 10 10.94 -2.09 -6.18
CA LEU A 10 11.92 -1.18 -6.77
C LEU A 10 13.32 -1.65 -6.41
N SER A 11 13.97 -2.30 -7.36
CA SER A 11 15.41 -2.54 -7.36
C SER A 11 16.08 -1.66 -8.42
N GLN A 12 17.42 -1.60 -8.40
CA GLN A 12 18.18 -0.89 -9.43
C GLN A 12 17.88 -1.45 -10.84
N ASN A 13 17.69 -2.76 -10.98
CA ASN A 13 17.33 -3.39 -12.24
C ASN A 13 15.95 -2.95 -12.75
N TYR A 14 14.98 -2.80 -11.84
CA TYR A 14 13.65 -2.31 -12.21
C TYR A 14 13.70 -0.88 -12.75
N ILE A 15 14.47 0.00 -12.09
CA ILE A 15 14.57 1.41 -12.46
C ILE A 15 15.29 1.58 -13.80
N ASN A 16 16.32 0.76 -14.05
CA ASN A 16 17.11 0.80 -15.27
C ASN A 16 16.47 0.10 -16.47
N ASP A 17 15.44 -0.73 -16.25
CA ASP A 17 14.71 -1.40 -17.32
C ASP A 17 13.62 -0.48 -17.90
N PRO A 18 13.77 0.00 -19.15
CA PRO A 18 12.80 0.91 -19.77
C PRO A 18 11.43 0.26 -19.94
N PHE A 19 11.36 -1.06 -20.15
CA PHE A 19 10.11 -1.78 -20.28
C PHE A 19 9.37 -1.83 -18.93
N CYS A 20 10.06 -2.14 -17.83
CA CYS A 20 9.48 -2.07 -16.49
C CYS A 20 8.92 -0.67 -16.19
N MET A 21 9.69 0.37 -16.47
CA MET A 21 9.28 1.76 -16.28
C MET A 21 8.10 2.16 -17.19
N GLN A 22 8.03 1.67 -18.42
CA GLN A 22 6.90 1.89 -19.33
C GLN A 22 5.60 1.28 -18.78
N ILE A 23 5.67 0.04 -18.29
CA ILE A 23 4.53 -0.65 -17.66
C ILE A 23 4.08 0.12 -16.42
N PHE A 24 5.04 0.57 -15.59
CA PHE A 24 4.76 1.37 -14.42
C PHE A 24 4.05 2.68 -14.76
N ARG A 25 4.58 3.48 -15.70
CA ARG A 25 3.98 4.76 -16.13
C ARG A 25 2.55 4.58 -16.62
N THR A 26 2.33 3.57 -17.46
CA THR A 26 1.00 3.29 -18.02
C THR A 26 0.01 2.90 -16.92
N ALA A 27 0.43 2.04 -15.98
CA ALA A 27 -0.39 1.68 -14.83
C ALA A 27 -0.62 2.88 -13.90
N PHE A 28 0.39 3.74 -13.72
CA PHE A 28 0.37 4.96 -12.91
C PHE A 28 -0.73 5.90 -13.40
N ALA A 29 -0.67 6.25 -14.68
CA ALA A 29 -1.61 7.18 -15.33
C ALA A 29 -3.04 6.63 -15.48
N SER A 30 -3.21 5.31 -15.64
CA SER A 30 -4.53 4.73 -15.97
C SER A 30 -5.38 4.31 -14.77
N ASN A 31 -4.78 3.97 -13.62
CA ASN A 31 -5.51 3.33 -12.51
C ASN A 31 -4.86 3.45 -11.13
N LEU A 32 -3.55 3.68 -11.07
CA LEU A 32 -2.81 3.66 -9.80
C LEU A 32 -2.89 5.02 -9.08
N GLU A 33 -3.01 6.16 -9.76
CA GLU A 33 -3.23 7.47 -9.09
C GLU A 33 -4.49 7.48 -8.21
N GLU A 34 -5.62 6.97 -8.70
CA GLU A 34 -6.87 6.93 -7.92
C GLU A 34 -6.86 5.87 -6.80
N ARG A 35 -5.92 4.92 -6.86
CA ARG A 35 -5.86 3.75 -5.96
C ARG A 35 -4.51 3.58 -5.29
N MET A 36 -3.76 4.67 -5.12
CA MET A 36 -2.40 4.66 -4.55
C MET A 36 -2.34 3.98 -3.18
N TRP A 37 -3.43 4.03 -2.40
CA TRP A 37 -3.55 3.34 -1.12
C TRP A 37 -3.46 1.81 -1.20
N ARG A 38 -3.58 1.21 -2.40
CA ARG A 38 -3.40 -0.23 -2.64
C ARG A 38 -1.96 -0.60 -2.97
N ILE A 39 -1.09 0.38 -3.21
CA ILE A 39 0.32 0.17 -3.56
C ILE A 39 1.12 -0.07 -2.28
N ILE A 40 1.91 -1.13 -2.30
CA ILE A 40 2.95 -1.39 -1.31
C ILE A 40 4.27 -1.28 -2.06
N LEU A 41 4.99 -0.19 -1.83
CA LEU A 41 6.29 0.03 -2.46
C LEU A 41 7.38 -0.60 -1.58
N ILE A 42 8.16 -1.50 -2.17
CA ILE A 42 9.33 -2.09 -1.53
C ILE A 42 10.56 -1.57 -2.25
N ILE A 43 11.51 -1.01 -1.51
CA ILE A 43 12.78 -0.57 -2.05
C ILE A 43 13.86 -1.57 -1.64
N GLU A 44 14.52 -2.12 -2.64
CA GLU A 44 15.69 -2.99 -2.53
C GLU A 44 16.91 -2.19 -2.99
N GLY A 45 17.93 -2.14 -2.13
CA GLY A 45 19.10 -1.30 -2.34
C GLY A 45 18.86 0.21 -2.17
N GLU A 46 19.77 0.99 -2.75
CA GLU A 46 19.73 2.44 -2.76
C GLU A 46 18.98 2.96 -3.98
N LEU A 47 18.23 4.06 -3.82
CA LEU A 47 17.60 4.72 -4.95
C LEU A 47 18.57 5.73 -5.56
N PRO A 48 18.53 5.92 -6.88
CA PRO A 48 19.17 7.05 -7.52
C PRO A 48 18.76 8.40 -6.91
N PRO A 49 19.56 9.46 -7.10
CA PRO A 49 19.18 10.81 -6.73
C PRO A 49 17.80 11.18 -7.29
N ALA A 50 17.04 11.98 -6.54
CA ALA A 50 15.68 12.34 -6.95
C ALA A 50 15.63 13.02 -8.34
N SER A 51 16.67 13.75 -8.74
CA SER A 51 16.80 14.35 -10.07
C SER A 51 16.75 13.33 -11.21
N GLU A 52 17.25 12.11 -10.98
CA GLU A 52 17.36 11.04 -11.97
C GLU A 52 16.16 10.09 -11.97
N LEU A 53 15.35 10.12 -10.90
CA LEU A 53 14.14 9.31 -10.82
C LEU A 53 13.05 9.82 -11.76
N ASP A 54 12.28 8.90 -12.34
CA ASP A 54 11.09 9.27 -13.10
C ASP A 54 10.08 10.03 -12.24
N GLN A 55 9.36 10.98 -12.85
CA GLN A 55 8.35 11.80 -12.17
C GLN A 55 7.27 10.95 -11.49
N SER A 56 6.79 9.91 -12.17
CA SER A 56 5.76 9.00 -11.64
C SER A 56 6.30 8.24 -10.43
N LEU A 57 7.55 7.79 -10.52
CA LEU A 57 8.21 7.07 -9.43
C LEU A 57 8.39 7.98 -8.20
N ARG A 58 8.87 9.21 -8.42
CA ARG A 58 8.97 10.23 -7.37
C ARG A 58 7.63 10.50 -6.68
N ALA A 59 6.56 10.62 -7.46
CA ALA A 59 5.22 10.85 -6.92
C ALA A 59 4.77 9.68 -6.04
N VAL A 60 4.94 8.44 -6.49
CA VAL A 60 4.61 7.25 -5.67
C VAL A 60 5.46 7.17 -4.42
N ILE A 61 6.78 7.35 -4.53
CA ILE A 61 7.69 7.29 -3.36
C ILE A 61 7.31 8.34 -2.33
N LYS A 62 6.97 9.57 -2.75
CA LYS A 62 6.58 10.66 -1.86
C LYS A 62 5.23 10.41 -1.18
N SER A 63 4.29 9.81 -1.90
CA SER A 63 2.90 9.66 -1.46
C SER A 63 2.58 8.33 -0.78
N THR A 64 3.50 7.37 -0.77
CA THR A 64 3.28 6.03 -0.19
C THR A 64 4.29 5.70 0.90
N LYS A 65 3.86 4.89 1.88
CA LYS A 65 4.79 4.32 2.86
C LYS A 65 5.64 3.25 2.17
N CYS A 66 6.91 3.57 1.97
CA CYS A 66 7.89 2.65 1.41
C CYS A 66 8.42 1.70 2.48
N LEU A 67 8.46 0.41 2.18
CA LEU A 67 9.17 -0.60 2.97
C LEU A 67 10.57 -0.75 2.40
N ARG A 68 11.58 -0.81 3.27
CA ARG A 68 12.93 -1.17 2.83
C ARG A 68 13.24 -2.59 3.24
N PHE A 69 13.83 -3.36 2.33
CA PHE A 69 14.16 -4.76 2.59
C PHE A 69 15.14 -4.93 3.76
N SER A 70 15.97 -3.92 4.02
CA SER A 70 16.93 -3.89 5.14
C SER A 70 16.31 -3.60 6.52
N GLN A 71 15.01 -3.31 6.62
CA GLN A 71 14.35 -3.04 7.90
C GLN A 71 14.17 -4.33 8.71
N ARG A 72 14.53 -4.29 10.00
CA ARG A 72 14.43 -5.45 10.91
C ARG A 72 13.03 -6.10 10.95
N LEU A 73 11.97 -5.30 10.82
CA LEU A 73 10.57 -5.75 10.86
C LEU A 73 9.92 -5.79 9.47
N PHE A 74 10.72 -5.96 8.42
CA PHE A 74 10.24 -5.89 7.04
C PHE A 74 9.03 -6.80 6.78
N TRP A 75 9.10 -8.06 7.22
CA TRP A 75 8.04 -9.04 6.98
C TRP A 75 6.77 -8.76 7.79
N GLU A 76 6.91 -8.30 9.03
CA GLU A 76 5.81 -7.89 9.88
C GLU A 76 5.09 -6.68 9.29
N MET A 77 5.84 -5.67 8.83
CA MET A 77 5.27 -4.49 8.18
C MET A 77 4.63 -4.82 6.83
N LEU A 78 5.24 -5.71 6.04
CA LEU A 78 4.66 -6.18 4.79
C LEU A 78 3.36 -6.93 5.05
N ARG A 79 3.33 -7.85 6.02
CA ARG A 79 2.11 -8.57 6.42
C ARG A 79 1.04 -7.62 6.92
N TYR A 80 1.41 -6.61 7.70
CA TYR A 80 0.48 -5.59 8.18
C TYR A 80 -0.12 -4.75 7.05
N ALA A 81 0.65 -4.45 6.00
CA ALA A 81 0.18 -3.70 4.84
C ALA A 81 -0.78 -4.50 3.92
N MET A 82 -0.77 -5.82 4.03
CA MET A 82 -1.62 -6.73 3.26
C MET A 82 -3.08 -6.71 3.73
N PRO A 83 -4.05 -7.07 2.87
CA PRO A 83 -5.43 -7.17 3.29
C PRO A 83 -5.58 -8.33 4.29
N THR A 84 -6.04 -8.04 5.51
CA THR A 84 -6.38 -9.08 6.48
C THR A 84 -7.64 -9.82 6.04
N SER A 85 -7.67 -11.14 6.20
CA SER A 85 -8.79 -12.01 5.82
C SER A 85 -10.10 -11.70 6.56
N ASN A 86 -10.06 -10.96 7.68
CA ASN A 86 -11.20 -10.79 8.58
C ASN A 86 -11.61 -9.32 8.76
N VAL A 87 -12.17 -8.71 7.71
CA VAL A 87 -12.95 -7.48 7.86
C VAL A 87 -14.25 -7.61 7.07
N GLN A 88 -15.06 -8.60 7.44
CA GLN A 88 -16.46 -8.27 7.73
C GLN A 88 -16.41 -7.47 9.04
N ARG A 89 -16.15 -6.16 8.95
CA ARG A 89 -16.79 -5.26 9.89
C ARG A 89 -18.25 -5.25 9.48
N HIS A 90 -18.98 -6.26 9.90
CA HIS A 90 -20.33 -6.01 10.37
C HIS A 90 -20.11 -5.05 11.55
N THR A 91 -20.11 -3.75 11.27
CA THR A 91 -20.76 -2.86 12.21
C THR A 91 -22.21 -3.32 12.12
N GLU A 92 -22.59 -4.24 12.99
CA GLU A 92 -23.98 -4.34 13.38
C GLU A 92 -24.29 -2.95 13.95
N ASP A 93 -24.93 -2.11 13.13
CA ASP A 93 -25.86 -1.12 13.65
C ASP A 93 -26.82 -1.93 14.53
N ASN A 94 -26.52 -2.01 15.82
CA ASN A 94 -27.46 -2.48 16.81
C ASN A 94 -28.06 -1.22 17.44
N PRO A 95 -29.18 -0.69 16.91
CA PRO A 95 -29.82 0.48 17.48
C PRO A 95 -30.53 0.19 18.81
N ASP A 96 -30.60 -1.06 19.28
CA ASP A 96 -31.37 -1.42 20.47
C ASP A 96 -30.49 -2.02 21.56
N VAL A 97 -29.66 -1.17 22.18
CA VAL A 97 -29.29 -1.40 23.59
C VAL A 97 -30.44 -0.83 24.42
N ASP A 98 -31.42 -1.69 24.66
CA ASP A 98 -32.52 -1.48 25.60
C ASP A 98 -31.91 -1.26 26.99
N LEU A 99 -31.95 -0.01 27.48
CA LEU A 99 -31.48 0.36 28.82
C LEU A 99 -32.57 0.06 29.85
N ASP A 100 -32.95 -1.21 29.98
CA ASP A 100 -33.67 -1.70 31.15
C ASP A 100 -32.64 -2.18 32.19
N ILE A 101 -32.10 -1.21 32.94
CA ILE A 101 -31.33 -1.48 34.16
C ILE A 101 -32.33 -1.71 35.31
N PRO A 102 -32.22 -2.82 36.08
CA PRO A 102 -33.22 -3.23 37.04
C PRO A 102 -33.27 -2.33 38.30
N LEU A 103 -34.49 -2.23 38.85
CA LEU A 103 -34.85 -1.52 40.08
C LEU A 103 -33.94 -1.88 41.26
N LEU A 104 -33.36 -0.85 41.89
CA LEU A 104 -32.83 -0.92 43.25
C LEU A 104 -33.13 0.38 44.01
N ASN A 105 -33.97 0.20 45.04
CA ASN A 105 -34.55 1.10 46.06
C ASN A 105 -35.51 2.19 45.63
#